data_AF-G9IJ36-F1
#
_entry.id   AF-G9IJ36-F1
#
_cell.length_a   1.000
_cell.length_b   1.000
_cell.length_c   1.000
_cell.angle_alpha   90.00
_cell.angle_beta   90.00
_cell.angle_gamma   90.00
#
_symmetry.space_group_name_H-M   'P 1'
#
loop_
_entity.id
_entity.type
_entity.pdbx_description
1 polymer ?
#
loop_
_entity_poly.entity_id
_entity_poly.type
_entity_poly.pdbx_seq_one_letter_code
_entity_poly.pdbx_strand_id
1 'polypeptide(L)' 'AAGMSRPLDTSLRLKTFSSKSEYQLVVNTVRKLQESGFYWSTVTGGEANLLLSTEPAGTFLIRDSSDQRHFFTLSVKT' A
#
# COMPACT_ATOMS: atom_id res chain seq x y z
N ALA A 1 41.04 0.46 13.04
CA ALA A 1 39.61 0.21 13.31
C ALA A 1 38.88 0.20 11.97
N ALA A 2 38.55 -0.99 11.46
CA ALA A 2 37.88 -1.14 10.17
C ALA A 2 36.39 -0.83 10.33
N GLY A 3 35.93 0.27 9.73
CA GLY A 3 34.52 0.59 9.62
C GLY A 3 33.86 -0.36 8.63
N MET A 4 33.08 -1.32 9.13
CA MET A 4 32.21 -2.15 8.31
C MET A 4 31.03 -1.27 7.87
N SER A 5 31.12 -0.68 6.68
CA SER A 5 29.99 -0.12 5.96
C SER A 5 29.01 -1.27 5.71
N ARG A 6 27.94 -1.35 6.50
CA ARG A 6 26.84 -2.28 6.22
C ARG A 6 26.33 -1.96 4.81
N PRO A 7 26.31 -2.92 3.87
CA PRO A 7 25.72 -2.66 2.56
C PRO A 7 24.25 -2.31 2.79
N LEU A 8 23.86 -1.10 2.37
CA LEU A 8 22.46 -0.72 2.31
C LEU A 8 21.77 -1.73 1.39
N ASP A 9 20.79 -2.45 1.94
CA ASP A 9 19.97 -3.37 1.17
C ASP A 9 19.36 -2.60 -0.01
N THR A 10 19.80 -2.95 -1.22
CA THR A 10 19.41 -2.28 -2.46
C THR A 10 17.99 -2.67 -2.87
N SER A 11 17.34 -3.59 -2.15
CA SER A 11 15.96 -4.06 -2.38
C SER A 11 14.88 -3.05 -1.96
N LEU A 12 15.23 -2.03 -1.16
CA LEU A 12 14.32 -1.00 -0.68
C LEU A 12 14.47 0.32 -1.46
N ARG A 13 14.52 0.27 -2.81
CA ARG A 13 14.44 1.48 -3.63
C ARG A 13 12.99 2.00 -3.68
N LEU A 14 12.54 2.54 -2.55
CA LEU A 14 11.30 3.28 -2.46
C LEU A 14 11.34 4.50 -3.39
N LYS A 15 10.30 4.67 -4.19
CA LYS A 15 10.17 5.84 -5.06
C LYS A 15 9.83 7.06 -4.20
N THR A 16 10.62 8.13 -4.31
CA THR A 16 10.28 9.40 -3.67
C THR A 16 9.16 10.09 -4.43
N PHE A 17 8.43 10.97 -3.75
CA PHE A 17 7.49 11.86 -4.41
C PHE A 17 8.22 12.75 -5.42
N SER A 18 7.66 12.87 -6.61
CA SER A 18 8.15 13.65 -7.75
C SER A 18 7.90 15.15 -7.54
N SER A 19 6.95 15.51 -6.68
CA SER A 19 6.62 16.90 -6.36
C SER A 19 5.88 17.05 -5.02
N LYS A 20 5.81 18.28 -4.52
CA LYS A 20 4.96 18.65 -3.37
C LYS A 20 3.48 18.40 -3.64
N SER A 21 3.03 18.58 -4.89
CA SER A 21 1.63 18.34 -5.27
C SER A 21 1.29 16.85 -5.24
N GLU A 22 2.19 15.97 -5.68
CA GLU A 22 2.01 14.51 -5.56
C GLU A 22 1.96 14.09 -4.09
N TYR A 23 2.86 14.61 -3.26
CA TYR A 23 2.83 14.37 -1.82
C TYR A 23 1.50 14.79 -1.19
N GLN A 24 1.02 16.01 -1.47
CA GLN A 24 -0.23 16.51 -0.91
C GLN A 24 -1.44 15.71 -1.40
N LEU A 25 -1.43 15.26 -2.66
CA LEU A 25 -2.45 14.38 -3.22
C LEU A 25 -2.52 13.07 -2.44
N VAL A 26 -1.39 12.42 -2.18
CA VAL A 26 -1.34 11.17 -1.41
C VAL A 26 -1.80 11.39 0.03
N VAL A 27 -1.35 12.45 0.70
CA VAL A 27 -1.81 12.79 2.07
C VAL A 27 -3.32 12.98 2.14
N ASN A 28 -3.91 13.72 1.19
CA ASN A 28 -5.35 13.94 1.15
C ASN A 28 -6.11 12.65 0.82
N THR A 29 -5.53 11.78 -0.01
CA THR A 29 -6.11 10.48 -0.37
C THR A 29 -6.15 9.55 0.83
N VAL A 30 -5.05 9.44 1.60
CA VAL A 30 -5.00 8.63 2.83
C VAL A 30 -6.06 9.06 3.81
N ARG A 31 -6.26 10.37 4.01
CA ARG A 31 -7.30 10.89 4.90
C ARG A 31 -8.70 10.41 4.48
N LYS A 32 -9.04 10.58 3.20
CA LYS A 32 -10.35 10.14 2.68
C LYS A 32 -10.52 8.62 2.74
N LEU A 33 -9.45 7.87 2.52
CA LEU A 33 -9.46 6.41 2.66
C LEU A 33 -9.72 6.00 4.11
N GLN A 34 -9.08 6.62 5.09
CA GLN A 34 -9.32 6.37 6.51
C GLN A 34 -10.77 6.68 6.92
N GLU A 35 -11.38 7.73 6.36
CA GLU A 35 -12.78 8.09 6.60
C GLU A 35 -13.79 7.14 5.93
N SER A 36 -13.36 6.36 4.94
CA SER A 36 -14.26 5.58 4.08
C SER A 36 -14.76 4.26 4.68
N GLY A 37 -14.06 3.71 5.68
CA GLY A 37 -14.37 2.41 6.28
C GLY A 37 -13.99 1.17 5.44
N PHE A 38 -13.66 1.33 4.15
CA PHE A 38 -13.21 0.22 3.28
C PHE A 38 -11.71 0.22 3.00
N TYR A 39 -10.94 1.06 3.72
CA TYR A 39 -9.48 1.07 3.68
C TYR A 39 -8.89 0.23 4.83
N TRP A 40 -8.09 -0.76 4.46
CA TRP A 40 -7.54 -1.76 5.37
C TRP A 40 -6.02 -1.64 5.55
N SER A 41 -5.41 -0.50 5.17
CA SER A 41 -4.01 -0.18 5.45
C SER A 41 -3.04 -1.27 4.96
N THR A 42 -2.11 -1.71 5.80
CA THR A 42 -1.00 -2.63 5.49
C THR A 42 -1.39 -4.10 5.29
N VAL A 43 -2.64 -4.39 4.94
CA VAL A 43 -3.08 -5.74 4.57
C VAL A 43 -2.34 -6.19 3.29
N THR A 44 -1.83 -7.41 3.30
CA THR A 44 -1.17 -8.02 2.13
C THR A 44 -2.20 -8.54 1.12
N GLY A 45 -1.75 -8.85 -0.10
CA GLY A 45 -2.63 -9.48 -1.09
C GLY A 45 -3.19 -10.84 -0.65
N GLY A 46 -2.40 -11.64 0.06
CA GLY A 46 -2.84 -12.94 0.59
C GLY A 46 -3.91 -12.79 1.66
N GLU A 47 -3.72 -11.87 2.62
CA GLU A 47 -4.71 -11.57 3.65
C GLU A 47 -5.99 -10.99 3.07
N ALA A 48 -5.90 -10.09 2.08
CA ALA A 48 -7.06 -9.56 1.38
C ALA A 48 -7.87 -10.67 0.69
N ASN A 49 -7.19 -11.62 0.02
CA ASN A 49 -7.84 -12.76 -0.61
C ASN A 49 -8.54 -13.65 0.43
N LEU A 50 -7.93 -13.85 1.61
CA LEU A 50 -8.53 -14.63 2.68
C LEU A 50 -9.77 -13.92 3.27
N LEU A 51 -9.67 -12.62 3.56
CA LEU A 51 -10.78 -11.80 4.06
C LEU A 51 -11.96 -11.79 3.08
N LEU A 52 -11.68 -11.68 1.79
CA LEU A 52 -12.70 -11.68 0.74
C LEU A 52 -13.20 -13.08 0.36
N SER A 53 -12.59 -14.16 0.86
CA SER A 53 -12.91 -15.53 0.42
C SER A 53 -14.33 -15.96 0.79
N THR A 54 -14.85 -15.46 1.91
CA THR A 54 -16.18 -15.73 2.45
C THR A 54 -17.22 -14.67 2.08
N GLU A 55 -16.81 -13.62 1.38
CA GLU A 55 -17.67 -12.50 1.01
C GLU A 55 -18.36 -12.73 -0.35
N PRO A 56 -19.50 -12.06 -0.61
CA PRO A 56 -20.14 -12.09 -1.92
C PRO A 56 -19.24 -11.60 -3.06
N ALA A 57 -19.49 -12.10 -4.27
CA ALA A 57 -18.83 -11.56 -5.47
C ALA A 57 -19.13 -10.06 -5.63
N GLY A 58 -18.10 -9.29 -5.92
CA GLY A 58 -18.15 -7.82 -6.00
C GLY A 58 -17.75 -7.11 -4.70
N THR A 59 -17.63 -7.80 -3.56
CA THR A 59 -17.07 -7.19 -2.34
C THR A 59 -15.61 -6.82 -2.57
N PHE A 60 -15.23 -5.63 -2.10
CA PHE A 60 -13.88 -5.09 -2.29
C PHE A 60 -13.34 -4.43 -1.03
N LEU A 61 -12.02 -4.22 -1.02
CA LEU A 61 -11.32 -3.37 -0.07
C LEU A 61 -10.15 -2.66 -0.76
N ILE A 62 -9.73 -1.52 -0.20
CA ILE A 62 -8.49 -0.84 -0.57
C ILE A 62 -7.44 -1.08 0.50
N ARG A 63 -6.21 -1.36 0.08
CA ARG A 63 -5.06 -1.60 0.96
C ARG A 63 -3.81 -0.95 0.38
N ASP A 64 -2.76 -0.88 1.17
CA ASP A 64 -1.43 -0.52 0.68
C ASP A 64 -0.96 -1.54 -0.37
N SER A 65 -0.32 -1.03 -1.41
CA SER A 65 0.29 -1.85 -2.45
C SER A 65 1.54 -2.53 -1.92
N SER A 66 1.70 -3.82 -2.26
CA SER A 66 2.96 -4.53 -2.04
C SER A 66 3.99 -4.26 -3.15
N ASP A 67 3.56 -3.67 -4.28
CA ASP A 67 4.42 -3.19 -5.36
C ASP A 67 4.88 -1.76 -5.04
N GLN A 68 6.20 -1.55 -4.98
CA GLN A 68 6.84 -0.27 -4.63
C GLN A 68 6.56 0.87 -5.63
N ARG A 69 5.97 0.57 -6.80
CA ARG A 69 5.60 1.56 -7.83
C ARG A 69 4.24 2.21 -7.59
N HIS A 70 3.41 1.61 -6.74
CA HIS A 70 2.05 2.06 -6.47
C HIS A 70 1.88 2.26 -4.96
N PHE A 71 1.07 3.24 -4.54
CA PHE A 71 0.78 3.45 -3.11
C PHE A 71 -0.32 2.50 -2.62
N PHE A 72 -1.39 2.35 -3.42
CA PHE A 72 -2.58 1.61 -3.03
C PHE A 72 -2.94 0.54 -4.06
N THR A 73 -3.72 -0.45 -3.64
CA THR A 73 -4.26 -1.50 -4.49
C THR A 73 -5.71 -1.79 -4.08
N LEU A 74 -6.58 -1.96 -5.07
CA LEU A 74 -7.95 -2.47 -4.89
C LEU A 74 -7.91 -4.00 -4.96
N SER A 75 -8.46 -4.67 -3.96
CA SER A 75 -8.69 -6.11 -3.99
C SER A 75 -10.20 -6.36 -4.06
N VAL A 76 -10.64 -7.22 -4.98
CA VAL A 76 -12.06 -7.51 -5.22
C VAL A 76 -12.28 -9.02 -5.31
N LYS A 77 -13.37 -9.50 -4.72
CA LYS A 77 -13.85 -10.86 -4.90
C LYS A 77 -14.49 -10.98 -6.28
N THR A 78 -13.89 -11.78 -7.15
CA THR A 78 -14.45 -12.19 -8.44
C THR A 78 -15.05 -13.58 -8.35
#